data_AF-A0A1B1B517-F1
#
_entry.id   AF-A0A1B1B517-F1
#
_cell.length_a   1.000
_cell.length_b   1.000
_cell.length_c   1.000
_cell.angle_alpha   90.00
_cell.angle_beta   90.00
_cell.angle_gamma   90.00
#
_symmetry.space_group_name_H-M   'P 1'
#
loop_
_entity.id
_entity.type
_entity.pdbx_description
1 polymer ?
#
loop_
_entity_poly.entity_id
_entity_poly.type
_entity_poly.pdbx_seq_one_letter_code
_entity_poly.pdbx_strand_id
1 'polypeptide(L)'
;MSSDPWGRVDETGTVYVRTADGEQVVGSWAAGSPEEALAYFERKYEGLVVEIGLLEKRVQTTDLSAKDAQTAIGHLREQVDAHHAVGDLDALRVRLDKLVATVEARREERKAQRAKQSDEARKAKEDLVTEAEQLAQSDQWRAAGERLRALVDTWKGLPRLDRKSDDELWHRFSHARSAFSKRRKAHFAQLDAQREDARKIKERLVAEAEALSGSTDWGPTAARYRELMAEWKAAGRAQREHEDDLWNRFRGAQDVFFAARSSVFAERDAEQSENLKLKEELAEEAEKLLPISDLKGTRAAFRSINERWEAIGHVPRDARPKVEGRMHTVERAIQEAEEAEWRRTNPEARARAEGLTGQLQAAVDKLRAQIEQARAQGNNAKADKLERELEGRQALLDQALKGLQEFGG
;
A
#
# COMPACT_ATOMS: atom_id res chain seq x y z
N MET A 1 -9.82 -49.43 106.43
CA MET A 1 -10.51 -48.91 105.23
C MET A 1 -10.03 -47.49 105.01
N SER A 2 -9.26 -47.23 103.95
CA SER A 2 -9.01 -45.86 103.48
C SER A 2 -9.97 -45.60 102.32
N SER A 3 -10.72 -44.50 102.38
CA SER A 3 -11.67 -44.10 101.35
C SER A 3 -11.27 -42.75 100.80
N ASP A 4 -10.84 -42.75 99.54
CA ASP A 4 -10.70 -41.56 98.72
C ASP A 4 -12.07 -41.25 98.06
N PRO A 5 -12.39 -40.00 97.69
CA PRO A 5 -13.59 -39.70 96.90
C PRO A 5 -13.77 -40.59 95.67
N TRP A 6 -12.67 -41.02 95.04
CA TRP A 6 -12.67 -41.76 93.78
C TRP A 6 -12.32 -43.24 93.90
N GLY A 7 -11.91 -43.72 95.08
CA GLY A 7 -11.56 -45.13 95.25
C GLY A 7 -11.52 -45.61 96.69
N ARG A 8 -11.58 -46.93 96.85
CA ARG A 8 -11.46 -47.59 98.15
C ARG A 8 -10.65 -48.86 98.05
N VAL A 9 -10.02 -49.24 99.15
CA VAL A 9 -9.35 -50.54 99.29
C VAL A 9 -10.09 -51.35 100.35
N ASP A 10 -10.46 -52.58 100.02
CA ASP A 10 -11.10 -53.49 100.98
C ASP A 10 -10.08 -54.17 101.91
N GLU A 11 -10.59 -54.97 102.86
CA GLU A 11 -9.78 -55.68 103.85
C GLU A 11 -8.89 -56.78 103.25
N THR A 12 -9.14 -57.17 102.00
CA THR A 12 -8.35 -58.17 101.25
C THR A 12 -7.25 -57.53 100.38
N GLY A 13 -7.15 -56.20 100.38
CA GLY A 13 -6.19 -55.46 99.56
C GLY A 13 -6.66 -55.24 98.11
N THR A 14 -7.94 -55.45 97.81
CA THR A 14 -8.51 -55.18 96.48
C THR A 14 -8.88 -53.70 96.38
N VAL A 15 -8.39 -53.04 95.32
CA VAL A 15 -8.62 -51.62 95.04
C VAL A 15 -9.80 -51.48 94.07
N TYR A 16 -10.72 -50.59 94.42
CA TYR A 16 -11.90 -50.24 93.63
C TYR A 16 -11.85 -48.76 93.24
N VAL A 17 -12.29 -48.46 92.01
CA VAL A 17 -12.53 -47.09 91.53
C VAL A 17 -14.04 -46.86 91.46
N ARG A 18 -14.47 -45.67 91.84
CA ARG A 18 -15.85 -45.22 91.71
C ARG A 18 -16.02 -44.53 90.37
N THR A 19 -16.89 -45.06 89.53
CA THR A 19 -17.30 -44.48 88.25
C THR A 19 -18.80 -44.19 88.27
N ALA A 20 -19.30 -43.46 87.27
CA ALA A 20 -20.74 -43.23 87.09
C ALA A 20 -21.55 -44.54 86.98
N ASP A 21 -20.94 -45.62 86.49
CA ASP A 21 -21.55 -46.95 86.32
C ASP A 21 -21.41 -47.85 87.56
N GLY A 22 -20.86 -47.33 88.66
CA GLY A 22 -20.66 -48.04 89.92
C GLY A 22 -19.18 -48.28 90.28
N GLU A 23 -18.94 -49.11 91.30
CA GLU A 23 -17.59 -49.48 91.74
C GLU A 23 -17.01 -50.60 90.85
N GLN A 24 -15.85 -50.34 90.26
CA GLN A 24 -15.12 -51.30 89.41
C GLN A 24 -13.82 -51.72 90.10
N VAL A 25 -13.42 -52.98 89.91
CA VAL A 25 -12.15 -53.50 90.45
C VAL A 25 -11.00 -53.02 89.57
N VAL A 26 -10.04 -52.32 90.19
CA VAL A 26 -8.86 -51.74 89.53
C VAL A 26 -7.69 -52.71 89.52
N GLY A 27 -7.55 -53.47 90.61
CA GLY A 27 -6.48 -54.45 90.84
C GLY A 27 -6.39 -54.85 92.31
N SER A 28 -5.44 -55.73 92.64
CA SER A 28 -5.15 -56.15 94.01
C SER A 28 -3.72 -55.78 94.41
N TRP A 29 -3.52 -55.38 95.67
CA TRP A 29 -2.25 -54.97 96.24
C TRP A 29 -1.87 -55.87 97.42
N ALA A 30 -0.92 -56.78 97.19
CA ALA A 30 -0.61 -57.85 98.15
C ALA A 30 0.45 -57.47 99.22
N ALA A 31 1.15 -56.34 99.08
CA ALA A 31 2.24 -55.95 99.97
C ALA A 31 2.33 -54.43 100.16
N GLY A 32 1.87 -53.94 101.32
CA GLY A 32 1.92 -52.53 101.70
C GLY A 32 0.66 -52.06 102.44
N SER A 33 0.58 -50.78 102.76
CA SER A 33 -0.62 -50.20 103.38
C SER A 33 -1.72 -49.93 102.33
N PRO A 34 -3.01 -49.92 102.72
CA PRO A 34 -4.11 -49.52 101.83
C PRO A 34 -3.95 -48.11 101.22
N GLU A 35 -3.27 -47.21 101.92
CA GLU A 35 -2.99 -45.84 101.44
C GLU A 35 -1.91 -45.85 100.35
N GLU A 36 -0.89 -46.70 100.47
CA GLU A 36 0.14 -46.88 99.44
C GLU A 36 -0.44 -47.48 98.14
N ALA A 37 -1.43 -48.38 98.27
CA ALA A 37 -2.15 -48.95 97.14
C ALA A 37 -2.94 -47.88 96.36
N LEU A 38 -3.70 -47.03 97.07
CA LEU A 38 -4.44 -45.91 96.45
C LEU A 38 -3.48 -44.95 95.76
N ALA A 39 -2.42 -44.51 96.44
CA ALA A 39 -1.43 -43.60 95.88
C ALA A 39 -0.75 -44.15 94.60
N TYR A 40 -0.56 -45.47 94.48
CA TYR A 40 -0.03 -46.09 93.25
C TYR A 40 -1.01 -45.97 92.08
N PHE A 41 -2.29 -46.24 92.29
CA PHE A 41 -3.32 -46.15 91.25
C PHE A 41 -3.72 -44.70 90.93
N GLU A 42 -3.57 -43.78 91.88
CA GLU A 42 -3.68 -42.33 91.63
C GLU A 42 -2.54 -41.82 90.74
N ARG A 43 -1.29 -42.26 90.95
CA ARG A 43 -0.18 -41.91 90.03
C ARG A 43 -0.42 -42.41 88.61
N LYS A 44 -1.08 -43.56 88.44
CA LYS A 44 -1.50 -44.04 87.11
C LYS A 44 -2.55 -43.12 86.48
N TYR A 45 -3.49 -42.61 87.27
CA TYR A 45 -4.44 -41.60 86.81
C TYR A 45 -3.73 -40.30 86.39
N GLU A 46 -2.78 -39.81 87.20
CA GLU A 46 -1.96 -38.65 86.84
C GLU A 46 -1.16 -38.88 85.54
N GLY A 47 -0.65 -40.09 85.31
CA GLY A 47 -0.02 -40.48 84.05
C GLY A 47 -0.95 -40.31 82.85
N LEU A 48 -2.18 -40.82 82.95
CA LEU A 48 -3.20 -40.67 81.90
C LEU A 48 -3.57 -39.19 81.67
N VAL A 49 -3.67 -38.39 82.73
CA VAL A 49 -3.90 -36.94 82.64
C VAL A 49 -2.80 -36.27 81.83
N VAL A 50 -1.53 -36.62 82.08
CA VAL A 50 -0.38 -36.06 81.37
C VAL A 50 -0.38 -36.49 79.91
N GLU A 51 -0.61 -37.77 79.61
CA GLU A 51 -0.64 -38.27 78.23
C GLU A 51 -1.76 -37.62 77.40
N ILE A 52 -2.96 -37.48 77.98
CA ILE A 52 -4.07 -36.77 77.34
C ILE A 52 -3.69 -35.30 77.10
N GLY A 53 -3.14 -34.62 78.10
CA GLY A 53 -2.71 -33.22 77.95
C GLY A 53 -1.60 -33.02 76.90
N LEU A 54 -0.68 -33.97 76.78
CA LEU A 54 0.34 -33.98 75.73
C LEU A 54 -0.28 -34.17 74.34
N LEU A 55 -1.24 -35.08 74.20
CA LEU A 55 -1.95 -35.28 72.94
C LEU A 55 -2.80 -34.07 72.57
N GLU A 56 -3.51 -33.46 73.52
CA GLU A 56 -4.26 -32.21 73.31
C GLU A 56 -3.33 -31.10 72.79
N LYS A 57 -2.19 -30.89 73.45
CA LYS A 57 -1.20 -29.90 73.03
C LYS A 57 -0.63 -30.23 71.65
N ARG A 58 -0.36 -31.50 71.36
CA ARG A 58 0.15 -31.96 70.06
C ARG A 58 -0.88 -31.72 68.95
N VAL A 59 -2.15 -32.08 69.19
CA VAL A 59 -3.25 -31.80 68.25
C VAL A 59 -3.36 -30.31 68.01
N GLN A 60 -3.19 -29.46 69.04
CA GLN A 60 -3.31 -28.02 68.91
C GLN A 60 -2.15 -27.34 68.18
N THR A 61 -0.91 -27.76 68.47
CA THR A 61 0.33 -27.03 68.11
C THR A 61 1.13 -27.67 66.99
N THR A 62 0.81 -28.88 66.56
CA THR A 62 1.56 -29.60 65.52
C THR A 62 0.70 -30.00 64.33
N ASP A 63 1.35 -30.41 63.24
CA ASP A 63 0.68 -30.92 62.03
C ASP A 63 0.26 -32.39 62.12
N LEU A 64 -0.07 -32.86 63.32
CA LEU A 64 -0.57 -34.23 63.52
C LEU A 64 -1.77 -34.48 62.60
N SER A 65 -1.74 -35.60 61.86
CA SER A 65 -2.84 -35.95 60.96
C SER A 65 -4.08 -36.32 61.76
N ALA A 66 -5.27 -36.05 61.22
CA ALA A 66 -6.52 -36.39 61.91
C ALA A 66 -6.62 -37.91 62.19
N LYS A 67 -6.09 -38.74 61.28
CA LYS A 67 -6.06 -40.20 61.42
C LYS A 67 -5.16 -40.64 62.59
N ASP A 68 -3.97 -40.07 62.69
CA ASP A 68 -3.03 -40.42 63.76
C ASP A 68 -3.53 -39.92 65.12
N ALA A 69 -4.14 -38.73 65.14
CA ALA A 69 -4.79 -38.19 66.33
C ALA A 69 -5.94 -39.08 66.80
N GLN A 70 -6.82 -39.53 65.89
CA GLN A 70 -7.90 -40.47 66.22
C GLN A 70 -7.36 -41.80 66.76
N THR A 71 -6.28 -42.33 66.18
CA THR A 71 -5.66 -43.58 66.63
C THR A 71 -5.10 -43.43 68.05
N ALA A 72 -4.39 -42.32 68.33
CA ALA A 72 -3.87 -42.04 69.67
C ALA A 72 -4.99 -41.82 70.71
N ILE A 73 -6.08 -41.15 70.32
CA ILE A 73 -7.27 -41.00 71.17
C ILE A 73 -7.89 -42.37 71.48
N GLY A 74 -7.99 -43.26 70.48
CA GLY A 74 -8.51 -44.61 70.65
C GLY A 74 -7.71 -45.41 71.68
N HIS A 75 -6.37 -45.39 71.59
CA HIS A 75 -5.52 -46.06 72.58
C HIS A 75 -5.66 -45.49 74.00
N LEU A 76 -5.74 -44.16 74.14
CA LEU A 76 -5.96 -43.53 75.45
C LEU A 76 -7.34 -43.87 76.03
N ARG A 77 -8.37 -44.01 75.17
CA ARG A 77 -9.70 -44.49 75.61
C ARG A 77 -9.63 -45.91 76.12
N GLU A 78 -8.99 -46.82 75.38
CA GLU A 78 -8.80 -48.20 75.82
C GLU A 78 -8.10 -48.27 77.19
N GLN A 79 -7.10 -47.42 77.42
CA GLN A 79 -6.40 -47.35 78.71
C GLN A 79 -7.28 -46.80 79.85
N VAL A 80 -8.11 -45.80 79.57
CA VAL A 80 -9.08 -45.26 80.55
C VAL A 80 -10.18 -46.28 80.86
N ASP A 81 -10.69 -46.98 79.84
CA ASP A 81 -11.74 -47.99 79.95
C ASP A 81 -11.26 -49.33 80.53
N ALA A 82 -9.94 -49.55 80.62
CA ALA A 82 -9.36 -50.68 81.34
C ALA A 82 -9.45 -50.52 82.88
N HIS A 83 -9.88 -49.36 83.39
CA HIS A 83 -10.10 -49.07 84.82
C HIS A 83 -8.90 -49.40 85.72
N HIS A 84 -7.66 -49.29 85.23
CA HIS A 84 -6.44 -49.58 86.00
C HIS A 84 -5.86 -48.37 86.76
N ALA A 85 -6.68 -47.38 87.07
CA ALA A 85 -6.31 -46.17 87.79
C ALA A 85 -7.46 -45.70 88.72
N VAL A 86 -7.13 -44.97 89.78
CA VAL A 86 -8.09 -44.40 90.73
C VAL A 86 -8.09 -42.88 90.57
N GLY A 87 -9.25 -42.31 90.19
CA GLY A 87 -9.44 -40.90 89.91
C GLY A 87 -10.72 -40.65 89.10
N ASP A 88 -10.93 -39.43 88.64
CA ASP A 88 -12.09 -39.05 87.83
C ASP A 88 -11.95 -39.50 86.36
N LEU A 89 -12.12 -40.81 86.14
CA LEU A 89 -12.01 -41.42 84.80
C LEU A 89 -13.09 -40.91 83.83
N ASP A 90 -14.25 -40.53 84.36
CA ASP A 90 -15.34 -39.97 83.55
C ASP A 90 -14.97 -38.57 83.02
N ALA A 91 -14.27 -37.74 83.81
CA ALA A 91 -13.71 -36.49 83.31
C ALA A 91 -12.65 -36.71 82.21
N LEU A 92 -11.84 -37.77 82.29
CA LEU A 92 -10.90 -38.12 81.22
C LEU A 92 -11.62 -38.56 79.94
N ARG A 93 -12.68 -39.37 80.05
CA ARG A 93 -13.54 -39.74 78.91
C ARG A 93 -14.12 -38.49 78.23
N VAL A 94 -14.66 -37.55 79.01
CA VAL A 94 -15.20 -36.27 78.49
C VAL A 94 -14.11 -35.44 77.80
N ARG A 95 -12.88 -35.41 78.31
CA ARG A 95 -11.75 -34.73 77.64
C ARG A 95 -11.42 -35.39 76.30
N LEU A 96 -11.36 -36.72 76.25
CA LEU A 96 -11.13 -37.48 75.02
C LEU A 96 -12.26 -37.27 74.00
N ASP A 97 -13.54 -37.18 74.42
CA ASP A 97 -14.68 -36.84 73.55
C ASP A 97 -14.53 -35.45 72.93
N LYS A 98 -14.18 -34.45 73.74
CA LYS A 98 -13.91 -33.08 73.26
C LYS A 98 -12.75 -33.05 72.28
N LEU A 99 -11.72 -33.85 72.52
CA LEU A 99 -10.58 -33.94 71.63
C LEU A 99 -10.95 -34.57 70.27
N VAL A 100 -11.79 -35.61 70.25
CA VAL A 100 -12.36 -36.16 69.00
C VAL A 100 -13.10 -35.09 68.21
N ALA A 101 -14.00 -34.34 68.87
CA ALA A 101 -14.76 -33.27 68.23
C ALA A 101 -13.83 -32.19 67.63
N THR A 102 -12.76 -31.84 68.34
CA THR A 102 -11.75 -30.88 67.88
C THR A 102 -11.00 -31.39 66.64
N VAL A 103 -10.61 -32.67 66.63
CA VAL A 103 -9.92 -33.30 65.49
C VAL A 103 -10.81 -33.34 64.25
N GLU A 104 -12.09 -33.71 64.39
CA GLU A 104 -13.05 -33.71 63.27
C GLU A 104 -13.32 -32.30 62.73
N ALA A 105 -13.49 -31.30 63.61
CA ALA A 105 -13.67 -29.91 63.19
C ALA A 105 -12.48 -29.41 62.35
N ARG A 106 -11.23 -29.66 62.80
CA ARG A 106 -10.01 -29.31 62.04
C ARG A 106 -9.91 -30.07 60.72
N ARG A 107 -10.36 -31.32 60.66
CA ARG A 107 -10.38 -32.13 59.44
C ARG A 107 -11.32 -31.55 58.40
N GLU A 108 -12.55 -31.21 58.79
CA GLU A 108 -13.52 -30.60 57.87
C GLU A 108 -13.11 -29.19 57.45
N GLU A 109 -12.52 -28.39 58.35
CA GLU A 109 -11.95 -27.08 58.01
C GLU A 109 -10.82 -27.20 56.97
N ARG A 110 -9.85 -28.10 57.19
CA ARG A 110 -8.76 -28.35 56.23
C ARG A 110 -9.27 -28.86 54.89
N LYS A 111 -10.29 -29.72 54.90
CA LYS A 111 -10.94 -30.24 53.68
C LYS A 111 -11.65 -29.12 52.92
N ALA A 112 -12.41 -28.27 53.60
CA ALA A 112 -13.07 -27.11 53.02
C ALA A 112 -12.06 -26.11 52.44
N GLN A 113 -10.96 -25.84 53.16
CA GLN A 113 -9.90 -24.95 52.69
C GLN A 113 -9.21 -25.51 51.43
N ARG A 114 -8.90 -26.81 51.40
CA ARG A 114 -8.33 -27.47 50.21
C ARG A 114 -9.29 -27.46 49.02
N ALA A 115 -10.58 -27.72 49.27
CA ALA A 115 -11.60 -27.65 48.22
C ALA A 115 -11.67 -26.23 47.64
N LYS A 116 -11.74 -25.20 48.50
CA LYS A 116 -11.74 -23.80 48.08
C LYS A 116 -10.49 -23.41 47.28
N GLN A 117 -9.30 -23.80 47.75
CA GLN A 117 -8.04 -23.54 47.02
C GLN A 117 -8.01 -24.25 45.65
N SER A 118 -8.53 -25.48 45.59
CA SER A 118 -8.64 -26.24 44.33
C SER A 118 -9.62 -25.58 43.36
N ASP A 119 -10.76 -25.10 43.85
CA ASP A 119 -11.77 -24.41 43.02
C ASP A 119 -11.26 -23.06 42.51
N GLU A 120 -10.58 -22.28 43.36
CA GLU A 120 -9.92 -21.02 42.98
C GLU A 120 -8.81 -21.26 41.94
N ALA A 121 -7.98 -22.28 42.13
CA ALA A 121 -6.94 -22.65 41.17
C ALA A 121 -7.53 -23.13 39.84
N ARG A 122 -8.64 -23.89 39.89
CA ARG A 122 -9.35 -24.35 38.70
C ARG A 122 -9.89 -23.18 37.91
N LYS A 123 -10.62 -22.27 38.56
CA LYS A 123 -11.16 -21.07 37.93
C LYS A 123 -10.06 -20.21 37.32
N ALA A 124 -8.97 -19.96 38.04
CA ALA A 124 -7.85 -19.20 37.51
C ALA A 124 -7.24 -19.85 36.26
N LYS A 125 -7.11 -21.19 36.23
CA LYS A 125 -6.62 -21.91 35.04
C LYS A 125 -7.63 -21.86 33.88
N GLU A 126 -8.91 -22.00 34.15
CA GLU A 126 -9.99 -21.87 33.15
C GLU A 126 -10.02 -20.48 32.51
N ASP A 127 -9.85 -19.42 33.32
CA ASP A 127 -9.76 -18.04 32.85
C ASP A 127 -8.54 -17.85 31.92
N LEU A 128 -7.36 -18.40 32.30
CA LEU A 128 -6.16 -18.37 31.44
C LEU A 128 -6.37 -19.12 30.11
N VAL A 129 -7.03 -20.28 30.14
CA VAL A 129 -7.33 -21.06 28.93
C VAL A 129 -8.26 -20.28 28.02
N THR A 130 -9.32 -19.70 28.59
CA THR A 130 -10.30 -18.89 27.84
C THR A 130 -9.64 -17.68 27.20
N GLU A 131 -8.77 -16.99 27.93
CA GLU A 131 -8.00 -15.87 27.38
C GLU A 131 -7.07 -16.33 26.24
N ALA A 132 -6.37 -17.45 26.40
CA ALA A 132 -5.51 -18.00 25.36
C ALA A 132 -6.29 -18.38 24.09
N GLU A 133 -7.49 -18.95 24.24
CA GLU A 133 -8.39 -19.29 23.13
C GLU A 133 -8.86 -18.05 22.37
N GLN A 134 -9.16 -16.95 23.08
CA GLN A 134 -9.48 -15.65 22.46
C GLN A 134 -8.27 -15.06 21.73
N LEU A 135 -7.10 -15.05 22.36
CA LEU A 135 -5.86 -14.53 21.77
C LEU A 135 -5.44 -15.32 20.53
N ALA A 136 -5.78 -16.61 20.45
CA ALA A 136 -5.47 -17.44 19.29
C ALA A 136 -6.12 -16.90 17.99
N GLN A 137 -7.28 -16.23 18.12
CA GLN A 137 -8.01 -15.62 17.01
C GLN A 137 -7.59 -14.18 16.71
N SER A 138 -6.75 -13.56 17.55
CA SER A 138 -6.36 -12.15 17.40
C SER A 138 -5.33 -11.91 16.29
N ASP A 139 -5.58 -10.95 15.41
CA ASP A 139 -4.62 -10.50 14.38
C ASP A 139 -3.53 -9.56 14.94
N GLN A 140 -3.60 -9.21 16.23
CA GLN A 140 -2.56 -8.43 16.90
C GLN A 140 -1.33 -9.29 17.22
N TRP A 141 -0.63 -9.75 16.18
CA TRP A 141 0.42 -10.78 16.25
C TRP A 141 1.49 -10.56 17.32
N ARG A 142 1.90 -9.30 17.53
CA ARG A 142 2.92 -8.97 18.53
C ARG A 142 2.35 -9.02 19.95
N ALA A 143 1.32 -8.23 20.21
CA ALA A 143 0.71 -8.13 21.54
C ALA A 143 0.13 -9.48 22.01
N ALA A 144 -0.60 -10.18 21.14
CA ALA A 144 -1.15 -11.50 21.46
C ALA A 144 -0.02 -12.53 21.70
N GLY A 145 1.07 -12.48 20.93
CA GLY A 145 2.21 -13.37 21.11
C GLY A 145 3.04 -13.07 22.37
N GLU A 146 3.10 -11.82 22.82
CA GLU A 146 3.68 -11.43 24.12
C GLU A 146 2.77 -11.87 25.27
N ARG A 147 1.45 -11.64 25.16
CA ARG A 147 0.49 -12.06 26.18
C ARG A 147 0.42 -13.57 26.34
N LEU A 148 0.36 -14.35 25.26
CA LEU A 148 0.39 -15.82 25.32
C LEU A 148 1.65 -16.37 26.00
N ARG A 149 2.80 -15.68 25.88
CA ARG A 149 4.01 -16.05 26.63
C ARG A 149 3.85 -15.77 28.12
N ALA A 150 3.33 -14.60 28.48
CA ALA A 150 3.07 -14.25 29.88
C ALA A 150 2.09 -15.23 30.54
N LEU A 151 1.05 -15.69 29.84
CA LEU A 151 0.09 -16.67 30.36
C LEU A 151 0.74 -18.00 30.73
N VAL A 152 1.80 -18.43 30.03
CA VAL A 152 2.56 -19.65 30.38
C VAL A 152 3.24 -19.49 31.75
N ASP A 153 3.79 -18.31 32.01
CA ASP A 153 4.47 -18.04 33.27
C ASP A 153 3.45 -17.90 34.41
N THR A 154 2.29 -17.28 34.16
CA THR A 154 1.17 -17.27 35.11
C THR A 154 0.69 -18.68 35.42
N TRP A 155 0.52 -19.54 34.40
CA TRP A 155 0.10 -20.93 34.58
C TRP A 155 1.05 -21.72 35.51
N LYS A 156 2.36 -21.57 35.34
CA LYS A 156 3.37 -22.25 36.16
C LYS A 156 3.34 -21.83 37.63
N GLY A 157 2.89 -20.60 37.91
CA GLY A 157 2.75 -20.08 39.27
C GLY A 157 1.47 -20.52 39.99
N LEU A 158 0.48 -21.07 39.28
CA LEU A 158 -0.78 -21.52 39.88
C LEU A 158 -0.63 -22.88 40.56
N PRO A 159 -1.38 -23.12 41.66
CA PRO A 159 -1.45 -24.44 42.29
C PRO A 159 -1.83 -25.55 41.29
N ARG A 160 -1.29 -26.75 41.50
CA ARG A 160 -1.62 -27.92 40.68
C ARG A 160 -2.99 -28.48 41.08
N LEU A 161 -3.78 -28.84 40.08
CA LEU A 161 -5.03 -29.56 40.28
C LEU A 161 -4.78 -31.07 40.36
N ASP A 162 -5.85 -31.86 40.44
CA ASP A 162 -5.75 -33.28 40.13
C ASP A 162 -5.26 -33.46 38.69
N ARG A 163 -4.54 -34.56 38.46
CA ARG A 163 -3.86 -34.82 37.20
C ARG A 163 -4.78 -34.70 35.98
N LYS A 164 -6.02 -35.20 36.09
CA LYS A 164 -6.95 -35.25 34.96
C LYS A 164 -7.38 -33.84 34.54
N SER A 165 -7.82 -33.02 35.50
CA SER A 165 -8.23 -31.64 35.20
C SER A 165 -7.06 -30.77 34.76
N ASP A 166 -5.86 -30.96 35.32
CA ASP A 166 -4.67 -30.21 34.92
C ASP A 166 -4.26 -30.53 33.47
N ASP A 167 -4.23 -31.82 33.12
CA ASP A 167 -3.88 -32.29 31.78
C ASP A 167 -4.87 -31.76 30.73
N GLU A 168 -6.18 -31.81 31.02
CA GLU A 168 -7.22 -31.31 30.10
C GLU A 168 -7.10 -29.81 29.81
N LEU A 169 -6.99 -28.99 30.85
CA LEU A 169 -6.85 -27.55 30.71
C LEU A 169 -5.51 -27.20 30.03
N TRP A 170 -4.42 -27.90 30.36
CA TRP A 170 -3.14 -27.73 29.70
C TRP A 170 -3.20 -28.06 28.21
N HIS A 171 -3.89 -29.14 27.82
CA HIS A 171 -4.07 -29.50 26.42
C HIS A 171 -4.80 -28.41 25.65
N ARG A 172 -5.89 -27.86 26.19
CA ARG A 172 -6.63 -26.74 25.57
C ARG A 172 -5.74 -25.50 25.41
N PHE A 173 -5.05 -25.12 26.48
CA PHE A 173 -4.13 -23.97 26.48
C PHE A 173 -3.00 -24.12 25.45
N SER A 174 -2.35 -25.28 25.43
CA SER A 174 -1.27 -25.59 24.49
C SER A 174 -1.76 -25.62 23.04
N HIS A 175 -2.97 -26.15 22.80
CA HIS A 175 -3.62 -26.14 21.49
C HIS A 175 -3.87 -24.71 21.00
N ALA A 176 -4.45 -23.83 21.82
CA ALA A 176 -4.68 -22.43 21.47
C ALA A 176 -3.38 -21.71 21.08
N ARG A 177 -2.32 -21.88 21.88
CA ARG A 177 -1.00 -21.31 21.59
C ARG A 177 -0.39 -21.84 20.29
N SER A 178 -0.53 -23.15 20.03
CA SER A 178 -0.02 -23.79 18.82
C SER A 178 -0.78 -23.31 17.58
N ALA A 179 -2.10 -23.18 17.67
CA ALA A 179 -2.95 -22.64 16.61
C ALA A 179 -2.56 -21.19 16.27
N PHE A 180 -2.37 -20.33 17.27
CA PHE A 180 -1.88 -18.97 17.10
C PHE A 180 -0.53 -18.93 16.34
N SER A 181 0.44 -19.72 16.81
CA SER A 181 1.78 -19.76 16.20
C SER A 181 1.73 -20.24 14.75
N LYS A 182 0.90 -21.23 14.44
CA LYS A 182 0.70 -21.73 13.07
C LYS A 182 0.09 -20.65 12.17
N ARG A 183 -0.97 -19.98 12.65
CA ARG A 183 -1.66 -18.91 11.91
C ARG A 183 -0.73 -17.71 11.66
N ARG A 184 0.03 -17.29 12.68
CA ARG A 184 1.04 -16.23 12.57
C ARG A 184 2.09 -16.58 11.51
N LYS A 185 2.65 -17.80 11.57
CA LYS A 185 3.65 -18.25 10.60
C LYS A 185 3.10 -18.25 9.18
N ALA A 186 1.88 -18.77 8.99
CA ALA A 186 1.23 -18.80 7.68
C ALA A 186 0.99 -17.40 7.13
N HIS A 187 0.49 -16.47 7.96
CA HIS A 187 0.24 -15.09 7.56
C HIS A 187 1.50 -14.38 7.08
N PHE A 188 2.60 -14.46 7.84
CA PHE A 188 3.86 -13.82 7.42
C PHE A 188 4.50 -14.52 6.22
N ALA A 189 4.42 -15.85 6.12
CA ALA A 189 4.89 -16.57 4.93
C ALA A 189 4.09 -16.16 3.67
N GLN A 190 2.79 -15.95 3.78
CA GLN A 190 1.96 -15.46 2.68
C GLN A 190 2.33 -14.04 2.26
N LEU A 191 2.54 -13.13 3.22
CA LEU A 191 2.99 -11.76 2.93
C LEU A 191 4.36 -11.76 2.26
N ASP A 192 5.29 -12.59 2.73
CA ASP A 192 6.62 -12.70 2.13
C ASP A 192 6.54 -13.28 0.72
N ALA A 193 5.72 -14.31 0.48
CA ALA A 193 5.48 -14.84 -0.86
C ALA A 193 4.90 -13.78 -1.82
N GLN A 194 3.90 -13.01 -1.37
CA GLN A 194 3.32 -11.91 -2.16
C GLN A 194 4.35 -10.84 -2.53
N ARG A 195 5.25 -10.49 -1.58
CA ARG A 195 6.34 -9.52 -1.82
C ARG A 195 7.38 -10.07 -2.79
N GLU A 196 7.70 -11.36 -2.69
CA GLU A 196 8.62 -12.03 -3.60
C GLU A 196 8.06 -12.11 -5.03
N ASP A 197 6.77 -12.39 -5.19
CA ASP A 197 6.12 -12.37 -6.49
C ASP A 197 6.07 -10.95 -7.08
N ALA A 198 5.75 -9.94 -6.27
CA ALA A 198 5.84 -8.53 -6.65
C ALA A 198 7.26 -8.15 -7.10
N ARG A 199 8.29 -8.61 -6.38
CA ARG A 199 9.70 -8.39 -6.72
C ARG A 199 10.03 -8.98 -8.09
N LYS A 200 9.70 -10.24 -8.34
CA LYS A 200 9.97 -10.91 -9.64
C LYS A 200 9.28 -10.21 -10.82
N ILE A 201 8.03 -9.77 -10.63
CA ILE A 201 7.32 -9.01 -11.65
C ILE A 201 8.07 -7.70 -11.93
N LYS A 202 8.46 -6.97 -10.90
CA LYS A 202 9.21 -5.71 -11.05
C LYS A 202 10.59 -5.89 -11.64
N GLU A 203 11.34 -6.94 -11.27
CA GLU A 203 12.61 -7.29 -11.89
C GLU A 203 12.47 -7.48 -13.42
N ARG A 204 11.41 -8.18 -13.86
CA ARG A 204 11.10 -8.33 -15.28
C ARG A 204 10.78 -7.00 -15.95
N LEU A 205 9.99 -6.14 -15.31
CA LEU A 205 9.64 -4.81 -15.83
C LEU A 205 10.87 -3.89 -15.93
N VAL A 206 11.77 -3.95 -14.96
CA VAL A 206 13.06 -3.23 -14.99
C VAL A 206 13.93 -3.71 -16.12
N ALA A 207 14.11 -5.02 -16.27
CA ALA A 207 14.91 -5.59 -17.35
C ALA A 207 14.37 -5.19 -18.73
N GLU A 208 13.05 -5.17 -18.90
CA GLU A 208 12.44 -4.69 -20.14
C GLU A 208 12.63 -3.17 -20.34
N ALA A 209 12.45 -2.37 -19.30
CA ALA A 209 12.72 -0.93 -19.34
C ALA A 209 14.19 -0.63 -19.69
N GLU A 210 15.14 -1.37 -19.13
CA GLU A 210 16.57 -1.27 -19.42
C GLU A 210 16.87 -1.66 -20.89
N ALA A 211 16.21 -2.69 -21.42
CA ALA A 211 16.37 -3.07 -22.83
C ALA A 211 15.83 -2.01 -23.81
N LEU A 212 14.81 -1.26 -23.41
CA LEU A 212 14.18 -0.22 -24.22
C LEU A 212 14.88 1.14 -24.14
N SER A 213 15.82 1.34 -23.19
CA SER A 213 16.36 2.67 -22.88
C SER A 213 17.12 3.31 -24.04
N GLY A 214 17.72 2.49 -24.91
CA GLY A 214 18.47 2.92 -26.10
C GLY A 214 17.65 2.92 -27.39
N SER A 215 16.34 2.61 -27.34
CA SER A 215 15.51 2.55 -28.54
C SER A 215 15.30 3.93 -29.15
N THR A 216 15.44 4.04 -30.47
CA THR A 216 15.12 5.24 -31.24
C THR A 216 13.71 5.19 -31.86
N ASP A 217 12.96 4.12 -31.63
CA ASP A 217 11.57 4.01 -32.06
C ASP A 217 10.65 4.74 -31.07
N TRP A 218 10.67 6.07 -31.15
CA TRP A 218 10.16 6.95 -30.10
C TRP A 218 8.69 6.75 -29.74
N GLY A 219 7.83 6.50 -30.73
CA GLY A 219 6.38 6.40 -30.53
C GLY A 219 5.97 5.12 -29.79
N PRO A 220 6.23 3.94 -30.39
CA PRO A 220 5.99 2.64 -29.79
C PRO A 220 6.70 2.46 -28.44
N THR A 221 7.97 2.86 -28.33
CA THR A 221 8.71 2.72 -27.07
C THR A 221 8.12 3.59 -25.95
N ALA A 222 7.72 4.83 -26.25
CA ALA A 222 7.04 5.67 -25.26
C ALA A 222 5.67 5.11 -24.83
N ALA A 223 4.96 4.42 -25.74
CA ALA A 223 3.74 3.71 -25.38
C ALA A 223 4.03 2.53 -24.46
N ARG A 224 5.09 1.74 -24.76
CA ARG A 224 5.49 0.62 -23.92
C ARG A 224 5.92 1.06 -22.52
N TYR A 225 6.67 2.15 -22.36
CA TYR A 225 6.99 2.70 -21.03
C TYR A 225 5.74 3.07 -20.21
N ARG A 226 4.67 3.55 -20.86
CA ARG A 226 3.39 3.82 -20.17
C ARG A 226 2.73 2.55 -19.67
N GLU A 227 2.75 1.48 -20.47
CA GLU A 227 2.25 0.15 -20.07
C GLU A 227 3.08 -0.45 -18.94
N LEU A 228 4.41 -0.40 -19.05
CA LEU A 228 5.31 -0.87 -17.99
C LEU A 228 5.06 -0.18 -16.66
N MET A 229 4.77 1.12 -16.68
CA MET A 229 4.40 1.87 -15.47
C MET A 229 3.02 1.45 -14.93
N ALA A 230 2.07 1.09 -15.79
CA ALA A 230 0.79 0.53 -15.35
C ALA A 230 0.97 -0.85 -14.71
N GLU A 231 1.76 -1.74 -15.34
CA GLU A 231 2.11 -3.06 -14.81
C GLU A 231 2.87 -2.94 -13.48
N TRP A 232 3.80 -1.99 -13.36
CA TRP A 232 4.53 -1.72 -12.12
C TRP A 232 3.62 -1.33 -10.96
N LYS A 233 2.63 -0.45 -11.21
CA LYS A 233 1.63 -0.06 -10.20
C LYS A 233 0.73 -1.24 -9.81
N ALA A 234 0.44 -2.14 -10.74
CA ALA A 234 -0.39 -3.31 -10.51
C ALA A 234 0.35 -4.45 -9.77
N ALA A 235 1.69 -4.53 -9.89
CA ALA A 235 2.51 -5.61 -9.35
C ALA A 235 2.55 -5.70 -7.80
N GLY A 236 2.02 -4.71 -7.08
CA GLY A 236 2.11 -4.65 -5.61
C GLY A 236 3.43 -4.06 -5.13
N ARG A 237 3.85 -4.38 -3.90
CA ARG A 237 5.11 -3.88 -3.29
C ARG A 237 6.03 -5.03 -2.95
N ALA A 238 7.30 -4.90 -3.32
CA ALA A 238 8.37 -5.78 -2.87
C ALA A 238 8.81 -5.42 -1.44
N GLN A 239 9.78 -6.14 -0.90
CA GLN A 239 10.47 -5.68 0.30
C GLN A 239 11.12 -4.32 0.06
N ARG A 240 11.16 -3.49 1.10
CA ARG A 240 11.58 -2.08 0.99
C ARG A 240 12.93 -1.89 0.30
N GLU A 241 13.91 -2.71 0.66
CA GLU A 241 15.27 -2.64 0.10
C GLU A 241 15.28 -2.92 -1.42
N HIS A 242 14.51 -3.91 -1.88
CA HIS A 242 14.39 -4.22 -3.31
C HIS A 242 13.51 -3.23 -4.07
N GLU A 243 12.46 -2.70 -3.42
CA GLU A 243 11.53 -1.75 -4.03
C GLU A 243 12.25 -0.47 -4.47
N ASP A 244 13.10 0.09 -3.59
CA ASP A 244 13.83 1.33 -3.87
C ASP A 244 14.87 1.13 -4.98
N ASP A 245 15.63 0.03 -4.96
CA ASP A 245 16.60 -0.32 -6.01
C ASP A 245 15.93 -0.49 -7.38
N LEU A 246 14.89 -1.33 -7.45
CA LEU A 246 14.18 -1.60 -8.69
C LEU A 246 13.55 -0.33 -9.26
N TRP A 247 13.01 0.55 -8.41
CA TRP A 247 12.41 1.80 -8.85
C TRP A 247 13.45 2.75 -9.45
N ASN A 248 14.62 2.88 -8.81
CA ASN A 248 15.71 3.71 -9.31
C ASN A 248 16.21 3.21 -10.67
N ARG A 249 16.33 1.89 -10.84
CA ARG A 249 16.71 1.30 -12.14
C ARG A 249 15.65 1.51 -13.22
N PHE A 250 14.38 1.28 -12.90
CA PHE A 250 13.27 1.52 -13.82
C PHE A 250 13.25 2.98 -14.30
N ARG A 251 13.36 3.92 -13.35
CA ARG A 251 13.34 5.35 -13.64
C ARG A 251 14.58 5.80 -14.39
N GLY A 252 15.76 5.29 -14.02
CA GLY A 252 17.00 5.58 -14.73
C GLY A 252 16.93 5.17 -16.20
N ALA A 253 16.40 3.98 -16.49
CA ALA A 253 16.20 3.52 -17.87
C ALA A 253 15.20 4.41 -18.64
N GLN A 254 14.09 4.78 -18.00
CA GLN A 254 13.11 5.71 -18.55
C GLN A 254 13.73 7.09 -18.86
N ASP A 255 14.51 7.63 -17.92
CA ASP A 255 15.14 8.95 -18.04
C ASP A 255 16.13 8.98 -19.21
N VAL A 256 16.93 7.92 -19.41
CA VAL A 256 17.83 7.79 -20.57
C VAL A 256 17.07 7.90 -21.90
N PHE A 257 15.98 7.13 -22.04
CA PHE A 257 15.18 7.15 -23.27
C PHE A 257 14.54 8.52 -23.53
N PHE A 258 13.90 9.12 -22.51
CA PHE A 258 13.21 10.40 -22.69
C PHE A 258 14.19 11.58 -22.83
N ALA A 259 15.38 11.51 -22.23
CA ALA A 259 16.44 12.48 -22.47
C ALA A 259 16.94 12.41 -23.91
N ALA A 260 17.26 11.22 -24.42
CA ALA A 260 17.70 11.03 -25.81
C ALA A 260 16.63 11.51 -26.81
N ARG A 261 15.36 11.13 -26.57
CA ARG A 261 14.23 11.61 -27.36
C ARG A 261 14.16 13.13 -27.37
N SER A 262 14.20 13.76 -26.20
CA SER A 262 14.10 15.21 -26.07
C SER A 262 15.24 15.94 -26.77
N SER A 263 16.48 15.41 -26.71
CA SER A 263 17.64 15.97 -27.43
C SER A 263 17.40 15.99 -28.93
N VAL A 264 16.98 14.87 -29.52
CA VAL A 264 16.74 14.77 -30.97
C VAL A 264 15.63 15.73 -31.43
N PHE A 265 14.55 15.85 -30.66
CA PHE A 265 13.49 16.81 -31.00
C PHE A 265 13.97 18.27 -30.83
N ALA A 266 14.75 18.57 -29.80
CA ALA A 266 15.30 19.90 -29.60
C ALA A 266 16.29 20.31 -30.71
N GLU A 267 17.15 19.40 -31.16
CA GLU A 267 18.06 19.61 -32.29
C GLU A 267 17.29 19.89 -33.59
N ARG A 268 16.28 19.06 -33.89
CA ARG A 268 15.41 19.27 -35.06
C ARG A 268 14.68 20.60 -35.01
N ASP A 269 14.15 20.98 -33.85
CA ASP A 269 13.40 22.22 -33.68
C ASP A 269 14.34 23.45 -33.77
N ALA A 270 15.59 23.32 -33.32
CA ALA A 270 16.63 24.34 -33.50
C ALA A 270 17.01 24.50 -34.98
N GLU A 271 17.24 23.40 -35.70
CA GLU A 271 17.53 23.41 -37.14
C GLU A 271 16.38 24.07 -37.92
N GLN A 272 15.13 23.70 -37.62
CA GLN A 272 13.96 24.31 -38.27
C GLN A 272 13.86 25.81 -37.96
N SER A 273 14.17 26.22 -36.73
CA SER A 273 14.17 27.64 -36.36
C SER A 273 15.24 28.44 -37.08
N GLU A 274 16.42 27.87 -37.32
CA GLU A 274 17.47 28.48 -38.14
C GLU A 274 17.06 28.56 -39.62
N ASN A 275 16.52 27.46 -40.17
CA ASN A 275 15.97 27.44 -41.52
C ASN A 275 14.87 28.50 -41.71
N LEU A 276 14.02 28.71 -40.70
CA LEU A 276 12.98 29.75 -40.75
C LEU A 276 13.59 31.15 -40.88
N LYS A 277 14.61 31.47 -40.09
CA LYS A 277 15.29 32.79 -40.16
C LYS A 277 15.88 33.02 -41.54
N LEU A 278 16.60 32.03 -42.08
CA LEU A 278 17.21 32.13 -43.42
C LEU A 278 16.13 32.30 -44.51
N LYS A 279 15.01 31.58 -44.41
CA LYS A 279 13.88 31.77 -45.34
C LYS A 279 13.21 33.13 -45.16
N GLU A 280 13.07 33.64 -43.94
CA GLU A 280 12.53 34.99 -43.70
C GLU A 280 13.43 36.08 -44.31
N GLU A 281 14.75 35.95 -44.21
CA GLU A 281 15.73 36.85 -44.85
C GLU A 281 15.63 36.82 -46.38
N LEU A 282 15.52 35.63 -46.98
CA LEU A 282 15.33 35.48 -48.43
C LEU A 282 13.98 36.03 -48.90
N ALA A 283 12.92 35.87 -48.11
CA ALA A 283 11.62 36.45 -48.41
C ALA A 283 11.67 38.00 -48.39
N GLU A 284 12.38 38.59 -47.42
CA GLU A 284 12.63 40.04 -47.40
C GLU A 284 13.47 40.51 -48.59
N GLU A 285 14.48 39.72 -49.01
CA GLU A 285 15.27 40.00 -50.20
C GLU A 285 14.39 39.97 -51.47
N ALA A 286 13.50 38.98 -51.58
CA ALA A 286 12.57 38.84 -52.71
C ALA A 286 11.56 40.00 -52.75
N GLU A 287 11.02 40.41 -51.60
CA GLU A 287 10.06 41.52 -51.52
C GLU A 287 10.66 42.85 -51.99
N LYS A 288 11.96 43.06 -51.83
CA LYS A 288 12.68 44.25 -52.33
C LYS A 288 12.79 44.30 -53.86
N LEU A 289 12.50 43.21 -54.56
CA LEU A 289 12.42 43.20 -56.03
C LEU A 289 11.15 43.91 -56.55
N LEU A 290 10.23 44.28 -55.65
CA LEU A 290 9.03 45.03 -55.95
C LEU A 290 9.20 46.51 -55.54
N PRO A 291 8.65 47.48 -56.32
CA PRO A 291 7.96 47.30 -57.60
C PRO A 291 8.93 46.99 -58.76
N ILE A 292 8.45 46.26 -59.76
CA ILE A 292 9.28 45.77 -60.88
C ILE A 292 9.52 46.88 -61.89
N SER A 293 10.77 47.31 -62.03
CA SER A 293 11.22 48.29 -63.02
C SER A 293 12.03 47.69 -64.17
N ASP A 294 12.81 46.63 -63.91
CA ASP A 294 13.53 45.82 -64.91
C ASP A 294 13.12 44.35 -64.76
N LEU A 295 12.26 43.87 -65.65
CA LEU A 295 11.74 42.51 -65.57
C LEU A 295 12.84 41.44 -65.73
N LYS A 296 13.79 41.66 -66.65
CA LYS A 296 14.84 40.67 -66.93
C LYS A 296 15.80 40.54 -65.73
N GLY A 297 16.19 41.66 -65.14
CA GLY A 297 16.99 41.70 -63.92
C GLY A 297 16.27 41.08 -62.73
N THR A 298 15.01 41.47 -62.50
CA THR A 298 14.17 40.92 -61.42
C THR A 298 14.01 39.41 -61.53
N ARG A 299 13.78 38.85 -62.73
CA ARG A 299 13.68 37.39 -62.93
C ARG A 299 14.99 36.66 -62.60
N ALA A 300 16.13 37.23 -62.99
CA ALA A 300 17.42 36.64 -62.69
C ALA A 300 17.71 36.65 -61.18
N ALA A 301 17.43 37.77 -60.50
CA ALA A 301 17.57 37.91 -59.05
C ALA A 301 16.63 36.96 -58.30
N PHE A 302 15.36 36.91 -58.68
CA PHE A 302 14.38 36.01 -58.08
C PHE A 302 14.75 34.54 -58.25
N ARG A 303 15.27 34.14 -59.43
CA ARG A 303 15.76 32.77 -59.64
C ARG A 303 16.89 32.42 -58.67
N SER A 304 17.85 33.31 -58.47
CA SER A 304 18.94 33.10 -57.50
C SER A 304 18.46 33.02 -56.05
N ILE A 305 17.46 33.83 -55.68
CA ILE A 305 16.82 33.74 -54.36
C ILE A 305 16.10 32.41 -54.22
N ASN A 306 15.36 31.97 -55.24
CA ASN A 306 14.61 30.72 -55.22
C ASN A 306 15.53 29.50 -55.11
N GLU A 307 16.68 29.50 -55.80
CA GLU A 307 17.70 28.45 -55.65
C GLU A 307 18.24 28.36 -54.20
N ARG A 308 18.53 29.50 -53.57
CA ARG A 308 18.93 29.54 -52.15
C ARG A 308 17.80 29.11 -51.22
N TRP A 309 16.56 29.46 -51.54
CA TRP A 309 15.37 29.10 -50.77
C TRP A 309 15.13 27.59 -50.75
N GLU A 310 15.23 26.94 -51.90
CA GLU A 310 15.09 25.49 -52.05
C GLU A 310 16.26 24.73 -51.42
N ALA A 311 17.45 25.34 -51.36
CA ALA A 311 18.59 24.76 -50.65
C ALA A 311 18.41 24.75 -49.11
N ILE A 312 17.55 25.62 -48.57
CA ILE A 312 17.24 25.63 -47.14
C ILE A 312 16.20 24.56 -46.83
N GLY A 313 16.46 23.78 -45.77
CA GLY A 313 15.61 22.70 -45.32
C GLY A 313 14.22 23.13 -44.81
N HIS A 314 13.59 22.23 -44.08
CA HIS A 314 12.24 22.45 -43.56
C HIS A 314 12.22 23.53 -42.46
N VAL A 315 11.11 24.24 -42.38
CA VAL A 315 10.80 25.22 -41.33
C VAL A 315 9.71 24.68 -40.41
N PRO A 316 9.47 25.30 -39.23
CA PRO A 316 8.43 24.88 -38.31
C PRO A 316 7.07 24.88 -39.02
N ARG A 317 6.30 23.83 -38.78
CA ARG A 317 5.03 23.57 -39.50
C ARG A 317 4.08 24.76 -39.46
N ASP A 318 4.01 25.46 -38.34
CA ASP A 318 3.09 26.59 -38.14
C ASP A 318 3.57 27.87 -38.85
N ALA A 319 4.87 28.03 -39.04
CA ALA A 319 5.47 29.19 -39.72
C ALA A 319 5.50 29.03 -41.24
N ARG A 320 5.47 27.78 -41.72
CA ARG A 320 5.58 27.44 -43.15
C ARG A 320 4.61 28.20 -44.06
N PRO A 321 3.28 28.25 -43.80
CA PRO A 321 2.35 28.94 -44.71
C PRO A 321 2.62 30.44 -44.83
N LYS A 322 3.09 31.06 -43.74
CA LYS A 322 3.38 32.49 -43.69
C LYS A 322 4.60 32.82 -44.53
N VAL A 323 5.69 32.08 -44.35
CA VAL A 323 6.96 32.36 -45.06
C VAL A 323 6.84 32.01 -46.55
N GLU A 324 6.19 30.90 -46.92
CA GLU A 324 5.92 30.53 -48.31
C GLU A 324 4.98 31.54 -49.00
N GLY A 325 3.97 32.06 -48.30
CA GLY A 325 3.04 33.06 -48.84
C GLY A 325 3.72 34.37 -49.27
N ARG A 326 4.81 34.77 -48.61
CA ARG A 326 5.62 35.94 -48.97
C ARG A 326 6.30 35.73 -50.32
N MET A 327 7.00 34.60 -50.47
CA MET A 327 7.64 34.21 -51.74
C MET A 327 6.64 34.11 -52.90
N HIS A 328 5.50 33.45 -52.69
CA HIS A 328 4.45 33.33 -53.71
C HIS A 328 3.85 34.68 -54.12
N THR A 329 3.84 35.67 -53.23
CA THR A 329 3.35 37.01 -53.57
C THR A 329 4.30 37.71 -54.54
N VAL A 330 5.61 37.59 -54.32
CA VAL A 330 6.64 38.11 -55.25
C VAL A 330 6.60 37.36 -56.58
N GLU A 331 6.52 36.03 -56.52
CA GLU A 331 6.40 35.17 -57.72
C GLU A 331 5.19 35.57 -58.58
N ARG A 332 4.03 35.76 -57.96
CA ARG A 332 2.81 36.20 -58.65
C ARG A 332 2.99 37.58 -59.29
N ALA A 333 3.59 38.54 -58.58
CA ALA A 333 3.84 39.87 -59.13
C ALA A 333 4.80 39.82 -60.34
N ILE A 334 5.80 38.95 -60.33
CA ILE A 334 6.68 38.71 -61.48
C ILE A 334 5.90 38.09 -62.64
N GLN A 335 5.08 37.06 -62.40
CA GLN A 335 4.23 36.45 -63.43
C GLN A 335 3.27 37.47 -64.05
N GLU A 336 2.61 38.30 -63.25
CA GLU A 336 1.71 39.35 -63.73
C GLU A 336 2.45 40.39 -64.58
N ALA A 337 3.67 40.78 -64.18
CA ALA A 337 4.52 41.68 -64.97
C ALA A 337 5.01 41.05 -66.28
N GLU A 338 5.36 39.76 -66.27
CA GLU A 338 5.69 38.98 -67.48
C GLU A 338 4.52 38.94 -68.45
N GLU A 339 3.32 38.64 -67.94
CA GLU A 339 2.11 38.63 -68.76
C GLU A 339 1.80 40.01 -69.34
N ALA A 340 1.99 41.07 -68.56
CA ALA A 340 1.78 42.45 -69.02
C ALA A 340 2.78 42.83 -70.13
N GLU A 341 4.07 42.54 -69.96
CA GLU A 341 5.09 42.79 -70.98
C GLU A 341 4.83 41.96 -72.24
N TRP A 342 4.46 40.68 -72.09
CA TRP A 342 4.09 39.82 -73.22
C TRP A 342 2.86 40.34 -73.96
N ARG A 343 1.81 40.79 -73.26
CA ARG A 343 0.62 41.40 -73.88
C ARG A 343 0.98 42.66 -74.66
N ARG A 344 1.88 43.50 -74.13
CA ARG A 344 2.36 44.72 -74.79
C ARG A 344 3.17 44.42 -76.05
N THR A 345 4.03 43.41 -75.99
CA THR A 345 4.97 43.05 -77.06
C THR A 345 4.46 41.94 -77.98
N ASN A 346 3.21 41.48 -77.80
CA ASN A 346 2.63 40.35 -78.53
C ASN A 346 2.77 40.55 -80.06
N PRO A 347 3.62 39.75 -80.72
CA PRO A 347 3.92 39.95 -82.14
C PRO A 347 2.70 39.76 -83.05
N GLU A 348 1.79 38.84 -82.70
CA GLU A 348 0.58 38.58 -83.49
C GLU A 348 -0.48 39.66 -83.29
N ALA A 349 -0.63 40.18 -82.07
CA ALA A 349 -1.53 41.30 -81.80
C ALA A 349 -1.04 42.57 -82.50
N ARG A 350 0.26 42.83 -82.43
CA ARG A 350 0.92 43.93 -83.13
C ARG A 350 0.83 43.78 -84.65
N ALA A 351 1.09 42.60 -85.21
CA ALA A 351 0.96 42.35 -86.65
C ALA A 351 -0.49 42.51 -87.15
N ARG A 352 -1.49 42.08 -86.36
CA ARG A 352 -2.91 42.32 -86.67
C ARG A 352 -3.26 43.81 -86.62
N ALA A 353 -2.76 44.55 -85.64
CA ALA A 353 -2.94 45.99 -85.53
C ALA A 353 -2.25 46.75 -86.67
N GLU A 354 -1.04 46.36 -87.05
CA GLU A 354 -0.29 46.88 -88.20
C GLU A 354 -1.02 46.58 -89.52
N GLY A 355 -1.55 45.36 -89.69
CA GLY A 355 -2.36 44.97 -90.84
C GLY A 355 -3.67 45.75 -90.98
N LEU A 356 -4.40 45.94 -89.87
CA LEU A 356 -5.64 46.74 -89.84
C LEU A 356 -5.37 48.21 -90.15
N THR A 357 -4.32 48.78 -89.55
CA THR A 357 -3.87 50.15 -89.81
C THR A 357 -3.49 50.34 -91.27
N GLY A 358 -2.77 49.38 -91.87
CA GLY A 358 -2.44 49.40 -93.30
C GLY A 358 -3.66 49.35 -94.22
N GLN A 359 -4.70 48.58 -93.87
CA GLN A 359 -5.97 48.55 -94.62
C GLN A 359 -6.74 49.87 -94.53
N LEU A 360 -6.79 50.49 -93.34
CA LEU A 360 -7.41 51.80 -93.13
C LEU A 360 -6.68 52.90 -93.88
N GLN A 361 -5.34 52.88 -93.89
CA GLN A 361 -4.51 53.80 -94.67
C GLN A 361 -4.80 53.67 -96.17
N ALA A 362 -4.81 52.46 -96.70
CA ALA A 362 -5.13 52.22 -98.11
C ALA A 362 -6.54 52.69 -98.50
N ALA A 363 -7.52 52.57 -97.58
CA ALA A 363 -8.88 53.06 -97.79
C ALA A 363 -8.94 54.60 -97.80
N VAL A 364 -8.22 55.27 -96.88
CA VAL A 364 -8.07 56.73 -96.84
C VAL A 364 -7.42 57.25 -98.12
N ASP A 365 -6.31 56.65 -98.56
CA ASP A 365 -5.60 57.05 -99.78
C ASP A 365 -6.47 56.87 -101.04
N LYS A 366 -7.25 55.77 -101.09
CA LYS A 366 -8.20 55.54 -102.17
C LYS A 366 -9.32 56.59 -102.19
N LEU A 367 -9.88 56.93 -101.03
CA LEU A 367 -10.91 57.98 -100.93
C LEU A 367 -10.34 59.34 -101.35
N ARG A 368 -9.12 59.70 -100.93
CA ARG A 368 -8.42 60.91 -101.39
C ARG A 368 -8.26 60.94 -102.91
N ALA A 369 -7.80 59.85 -103.52
CA ALA A 369 -7.68 59.75 -104.98
C ALA A 369 -9.04 59.87 -105.70
N GLN A 370 -10.10 59.29 -105.13
CA GLN A 370 -11.46 59.39 -105.69
C GLN A 370 -12.06 60.81 -105.55
N ILE A 371 -11.76 61.53 -104.47
CA ILE A 371 -12.14 62.93 -104.29
C ILE A 371 -11.45 63.80 -105.34
N GLU A 372 -10.14 63.66 -105.51
CA GLU A 372 -9.36 64.36 -106.53
C GLU A 372 -9.90 64.10 -107.94
N GLN A 373 -10.18 62.83 -108.27
CA GLN A 373 -10.76 62.46 -109.56
C GLN A 373 -12.18 63.04 -109.76
N ALA A 374 -13.03 63.04 -108.72
CA ALA A 374 -14.37 63.60 -108.78
C ALA A 374 -14.35 65.13 -108.96
N ARG A 375 -13.40 65.82 -108.33
CA ARG A 375 -13.15 67.27 -108.52
C ARG A 375 -12.65 67.58 -109.93
N ALA A 376 -11.69 66.80 -110.44
CA ALA A 376 -11.17 66.94 -111.80
C ALA A 376 -12.26 66.73 -112.88
N GLN A 377 -13.28 65.91 -112.58
CA GLN A 377 -14.43 65.67 -113.46
C GLN A 377 -15.58 66.68 -113.27
N GLY A 378 -15.41 67.70 -112.42
CA GLY A 378 -16.41 68.75 -112.18
C GLY A 378 -17.61 68.32 -111.33
N ASN A 379 -17.57 67.16 -110.67
CA ASN A 379 -18.68 66.62 -109.87
C ASN A 379 -18.47 66.93 -108.37
N ASN A 380 -18.65 68.20 -108.00
CA ASN A 380 -18.42 68.68 -106.64
C ASN A 380 -19.33 68.01 -105.59
N ALA A 381 -20.59 67.73 -105.94
CA ALA A 381 -21.52 67.04 -105.02
C ALA A 381 -21.05 65.62 -104.63
N LYS A 382 -20.38 64.92 -105.56
CA LYS A 382 -19.78 63.61 -105.28
C LYS A 382 -18.50 63.74 -104.45
N ALA A 383 -17.69 64.77 -104.70
CA ALA A 383 -16.48 65.04 -103.92
C ALA A 383 -16.81 65.34 -102.43
N ASP A 384 -17.78 66.22 -102.17
CA ASP A 384 -18.17 66.59 -100.79
C ASP A 384 -18.73 65.39 -100.00
N LYS A 385 -19.43 64.47 -100.69
CA LYS A 385 -19.92 63.23 -100.08
C LYS A 385 -18.77 62.30 -99.70
N LEU A 386 -17.77 62.15 -100.58
CA LEU A 386 -16.58 61.35 -100.32
C LEU A 386 -15.68 61.98 -99.26
N GLU A 387 -15.65 63.31 -99.12
CA GLU A 387 -14.93 64.00 -98.04
C GLU A 387 -15.48 63.67 -96.66
N ARG A 388 -16.81 63.62 -96.50
CA ARG A 388 -17.42 63.17 -95.22
C ARG A 388 -17.09 61.71 -94.91
N GLU A 389 -17.00 60.86 -95.93
CA GLU A 389 -16.59 59.46 -95.77
C GLU A 389 -15.09 59.34 -95.43
N LEU A 390 -14.26 60.18 -96.06
CA LEU A 390 -12.83 60.31 -95.76
C LEU A 390 -12.61 60.75 -94.32
N GLU A 391 -13.36 61.75 -93.83
CA GLU A 391 -13.25 62.24 -92.46
C GLU A 391 -13.55 61.14 -91.44
N GLY A 392 -14.61 60.36 -91.64
CA GLY A 392 -14.93 59.19 -90.80
C GLY A 392 -13.85 58.10 -90.86
N ARG A 393 -13.26 57.83 -92.03
CA ARG A 393 -12.17 56.86 -92.18
C ARG A 393 -10.84 57.34 -91.61
N GLN A 394 -10.56 58.63 -91.69
CA GLN A 394 -9.39 59.26 -91.10
C GLN A 394 -9.47 59.22 -89.58
N ALA A 395 -10.62 59.50 -88.98
CA ALA A 395 -10.81 59.39 -87.54
C ALA A 395 -10.56 57.96 -87.01
N LEU A 396 -11.01 56.93 -87.75
CA LEU A 396 -10.74 55.52 -87.43
C LEU A 396 -9.27 55.15 -87.59
N LEU A 397 -8.60 55.66 -88.63
CA LEU A 397 -7.16 55.48 -88.84
C LEU A 397 -6.35 56.11 -87.70
N ASP A 398 -6.70 57.34 -87.28
CA ASP A 398 -6.02 58.03 -86.19
C ASP A 398 -6.18 57.26 -84.86
N GLN A 399 -7.35 56.65 -84.63
CA GLN A 399 -7.58 55.79 -83.47
C GLN A 399 -6.77 54.48 -83.55
N ALA A 400 -6.67 53.86 -84.73
CA ALA A 400 -5.86 52.66 -84.94
C ALA A 400 -4.36 52.93 -84.75
N LEU A 401 -3.87 54.08 -85.24
CA LEU A 401 -2.48 54.53 -85.06
C LEU A 401 -2.14 54.79 -83.59
N LYS A 402 -3.07 55.37 -82.82
CA LYS A 402 -2.91 55.51 -81.36
C LYS A 402 -2.82 54.16 -80.66
N GLY A 403 -3.71 53.21 -80.97
CA GLY A 403 -3.66 51.86 -80.41
C GLY A 403 -2.37 51.12 -80.77
N LEU A 404 -1.81 51.35 -81.96
CA LEU A 404 -0.54 50.76 -82.40
C LEU A 404 0.67 51.33 -81.65
N GLN A 405 0.64 52.61 -81.27
CA GLN A 405 1.65 53.23 -80.40
C GLN A 405 1.66 52.64 -78.99
N GLU A 406 0.51 52.18 -78.47
CA GLU A 406 0.42 51.54 -77.15
C GLU A 406 1.15 50.19 -77.08
N PHE A 407 1.27 49.47 -78.20
CA PHE A 407 2.03 48.20 -78.32
C PHE A 407 3.57 48.41 -78.47
N GLY A 408 4.05 49.65 -78.59
CA GLY A 408 5.45 49.95 -78.95
C GLY A 408 6.23 50.86 -78.00
N GLY A 409 5.60 51.43 -76.98
CA GLY A 409 6.28 52.22 -75.95
C GLY A 409 6.87 51.40 -74.82
#